data_AF-A0A519LHN2-F1
#
_entry.id   AF-A0A519LHN2-F1
#
_cell.length_a   1.000
_cell.length_b   1.000
_cell.length_c   1.000
_cell.angle_alpha   90.00
_cell.angle_beta   90.00
_cell.angle_gamma   90.00
#
_symmetry.space_group_name_H-M   'P 1'
#
loop_
_entity.id
_entity.type
_entity.pdbx_description
1 polymer ?
#
loop_
_entity_poly.entity_id
_entity_poly.type
_entity_poly.pdbx_seq_one_letter_code
_entity_poly.pdbx_strand_id
1 'polypeptide(L)'
;MKEKKLKHIELFAGCGGMSLGLDTAGFNLFFANELSPMAGETFAYNILGENLQLAANNNKPAKKTKWIKSKYAKNDLQNRLRENPFTASEGPYSDLTDILSIKGNLLIGDINQLLDFLSSNENIVQQIRDEGIDLLSGGPPCQSFSMAGKREKDNLKNQLPLSFARITGLIQPKVVLLENVKGITSPFSEGGSKYYAWLEVAKAFVLEGYVPICMMLNSKYFGVAQNRPRYIMYAFRLDVFTNILNSDEQNEVLKTSINFYNRVLEFRDSLWNVTIKDFKYYDIENHAELFDGKLLPKITKSKGEFISTFDAIDDIRETNVEYTLNKIINGYGGRLNSTFQKANLTEDNLIKNHEPRGHKFAVKARFRFYQVLNSFSQKMKKDAMDLFDGKKIEQADLEKLFKEFSKHDLYLKVGENEFLKRTESLEDLEDLIKLIPSKKHSQRALKTNEPAPAQLTIPDDLCHYDIHSLRTLTVREMARFQSFPDWFEFKSKVTTGGKNRRFEVPQYTQVGNAVPPMLALVLGKTAIKLLNQANGIPSK
;
A
#
# COMPACT_ATOMS: atom_id res chain seq x y z
N MET A 1 18.78 30.56 6.06
CA MET A 1 17.34 30.44 6.41
C MET A 1 16.96 28.99 6.19
N LYS A 2 16.45 28.26 7.21
CA LYS A 2 15.91 26.91 6.98
C LYS A 2 14.68 27.06 6.08
N GLU A 3 14.66 26.40 4.93
CA GLU A 3 13.47 26.34 4.08
C GLU A 3 12.29 25.85 4.93
N LYS A 4 11.16 26.57 4.88
CA LYS A 4 9.95 26.20 5.61
C LYS A 4 9.42 24.90 5.00
N LYS A 5 9.54 23.78 5.74
CA LYS A 5 8.95 22.49 5.32
C LYS A 5 7.44 22.66 5.06
N LEU A 6 6.96 22.07 3.97
CA LEU A 6 5.55 22.04 3.60
C LEU A 6 4.79 21.15 4.58
N LYS A 7 3.52 21.46 4.88
CA LYS A 7 2.73 20.71 5.87
C LYS A 7 1.83 19.70 5.18
N HIS A 8 1.76 18.49 5.71
CA HIS A 8 0.83 17.48 5.21
C HIS A 8 -0.04 16.84 6.29
N ILE A 9 -1.24 16.42 5.91
CA ILE A 9 -2.11 15.55 6.70
C ILE A 9 -2.21 14.20 5.98
N GLU A 10 -2.23 13.10 6.73
CA GLU A 10 -2.46 11.76 6.15
C GLU A 10 -3.68 11.08 6.77
N LEU A 11 -4.68 10.76 5.96
CA LEU A 11 -5.83 9.96 6.34
C LEU A 11 -5.62 8.51 5.90
N PHE A 12 -6.11 7.54 6.69
CA PHE A 12 -5.90 6.11 6.43
C PHE A 12 -4.41 5.74 6.40
N ALA A 13 -3.64 6.24 7.38
CA ALA A 13 -2.18 6.23 7.33
C ALA A 13 -1.54 4.83 7.36
N GLY A 14 -2.29 3.81 7.81
CA GLY A 14 -1.79 2.46 7.97
C GLY A 14 -0.54 2.43 8.86
N CYS A 15 0.50 1.76 8.39
CA CYS A 15 1.78 1.72 9.10
C CYS A 15 2.68 2.93 8.80
N GLY A 16 2.32 3.85 7.90
CA GLY A 16 3.08 5.07 7.61
C GLY A 16 4.02 5.02 6.40
N GLY A 17 3.77 4.13 5.43
CA GLY A 17 4.57 4.07 4.20
C GLY A 17 4.51 5.35 3.35
N MET A 18 3.33 5.96 3.24
CA MET A 18 3.15 7.25 2.55
C MET A 18 3.86 8.37 3.33
N SER A 19 3.60 8.49 4.64
CA SER A 19 4.26 9.48 5.52
C SER A 19 5.78 9.44 5.43
N LEU A 20 6.39 8.24 5.42
CA LEU A 20 7.84 8.11 5.31
C LEU A 20 8.38 8.70 4.00
N GLY A 21 7.70 8.43 2.88
CA GLY A 21 8.05 9.00 1.58
C GLY A 21 7.84 10.52 1.52
N LEU A 22 6.75 11.02 2.09
CA LEU A 22 6.42 12.44 2.11
C LEU A 22 7.38 13.26 3.00
N ASP A 23 7.75 12.76 4.17
CA ASP A 23 8.75 13.44 5.03
C ASP A 23 10.11 13.54 4.30
N THR A 24 10.52 12.46 3.63
CA THR A 24 11.74 12.43 2.82
C THR A 24 11.66 13.36 1.61
N ALA A 25 10.47 13.59 1.07
CA ALA A 25 10.26 14.54 -0.03
C ALA A 25 10.37 16.01 0.43
N GLY A 26 10.23 16.29 1.73
CA GLY A 26 10.30 17.65 2.30
C GLY A 26 9.02 18.12 2.99
N PHE A 27 8.02 17.24 3.16
CA PHE A 27 6.85 17.55 3.96
C PHE A 27 7.11 17.36 5.46
N ASN A 28 6.25 17.93 6.28
CA ASN A 28 6.22 17.76 7.73
C ASN A 28 4.79 17.40 8.14
N LEU A 29 4.66 16.34 8.93
CA LEU A 29 3.36 15.81 9.35
C LEU A 29 2.66 16.80 10.29
N PHE A 30 1.48 17.24 9.90
CA PHE A 30 0.58 18.04 10.72
C PHE A 30 -0.29 17.14 11.60
N PHE A 31 -0.96 16.13 11.05
CA PHE A 31 -1.49 14.99 11.81
C PHE A 31 -1.72 13.80 10.87
N ALA A 32 -1.86 12.61 11.45
CA ALA A 32 -2.29 11.42 10.73
C ALA A 32 -3.56 10.83 11.36
N ASN A 33 -4.39 10.14 10.58
CA ASN A 33 -5.51 9.33 11.07
C ASN A 33 -5.37 7.88 10.61
N GLU A 34 -5.60 6.93 11.51
CA GLU A 34 -5.60 5.50 11.22
C GLU A 34 -6.69 4.80 12.02
N LEU A 35 -7.45 3.90 11.38
CA LEU A 35 -8.53 3.17 12.04
C LEU A 35 -7.99 2.15 13.06
N SER A 36 -6.96 1.39 12.69
CA SER A 36 -6.45 0.27 13.47
C SER A 36 -5.39 0.67 14.49
N PRO A 37 -5.59 0.38 15.79
CA PRO A 37 -4.53 0.55 16.79
C PRO A 37 -3.25 -0.24 16.47
N MET A 38 -3.35 -1.39 15.80
CA MET A 38 -2.17 -2.22 15.45
C MET A 38 -1.29 -1.57 14.39
N ALA A 39 -1.90 -1.01 13.34
CA ALA A 39 -1.16 -0.29 12.32
C ALA A 39 -0.63 1.05 12.89
N GLY A 40 -1.45 1.71 13.70
CA GLY A 40 -1.08 2.92 14.42
C GLY A 40 0.09 2.73 15.39
N GLU A 41 0.23 1.56 16.02
CA GLU A 41 1.39 1.22 16.84
C GLU A 41 2.71 1.24 16.03
N THR A 42 2.69 0.71 14.81
CA THR A 42 3.82 0.78 13.88
C THR A 42 4.09 2.20 13.42
N PHE A 43 3.05 2.97 13.09
CA PHE A 43 3.17 4.37 12.69
C PHE A 43 3.80 5.20 13.82
N ALA A 44 3.27 5.10 15.03
CA ALA A 44 3.75 5.83 16.20
C ALA A 44 5.23 5.53 16.47
N TYR A 45 5.64 4.26 16.37
CA TYR A 45 7.02 3.87 16.61
C TYR A 45 7.99 4.43 15.56
N ASN A 46 7.64 4.34 14.27
CA ASN A 46 8.57 4.70 13.21
C ASN A 46 8.56 6.18 12.85
N ILE A 47 7.38 6.81 12.83
CA ILE A 47 7.17 8.19 12.37
C ILE A 47 7.21 9.17 13.53
N LEU A 48 6.60 8.83 14.67
CA LEU A 48 6.48 9.75 15.82
C LEU A 48 7.56 9.55 16.90
N GLY A 49 8.30 8.45 16.82
CA GLY A 49 9.30 8.04 17.81
C GLY A 49 8.69 7.60 19.15
N GLU A 50 7.45 7.12 19.13
CA GLU A 50 6.70 6.74 20.32
C GLU A 50 6.50 5.21 20.41
N ASN A 51 7.07 4.58 21.44
CA ASN A 51 6.88 3.16 21.70
C ASN A 51 5.67 2.92 22.61
N LEU A 52 4.50 2.66 22.00
CA LEU A 52 3.25 2.47 22.73
C LEU A 52 3.24 1.21 23.60
N GLN A 53 3.86 0.12 23.18
CA GLN A 53 3.96 -1.10 24.00
C GLN A 53 4.78 -0.84 25.27
N LEU A 54 5.90 -0.12 25.16
CA LEU A 54 6.71 0.27 26.32
C LEU A 54 5.94 1.22 27.25
N ALA A 55 5.19 2.18 26.70
CA ALA A 55 4.33 3.05 27.49
C ALA A 55 3.26 2.24 28.24
N ALA A 56 2.60 1.31 27.56
CA ALA A 56 1.56 0.44 28.12
C ALA A 56 2.10 -0.49 29.22
N ASN A 57 3.30 -1.05 29.05
CA ASN A 57 3.94 -1.88 30.07
C ASN A 57 4.31 -1.08 31.33
N ASN A 58 4.57 0.22 31.17
CA ASN A 58 4.90 1.12 32.28
C ASN A 58 3.67 1.88 32.82
N ASN A 59 2.45 1.51 32.43
CA ASN A 59 1.21 2.20 32.79
C ASN A 59 1.23 3.72 32.51
N LYS A 60 1.88 4.13 31.41
CA LYS A 60 1.95 5.52 30.96
C LYS A 60 1.00 5.73 29.77
N PRO A 61 0.32 6.89 29.69
CA PRO A 61 -0.52 7.21 28.54
C PRO A 61 0.33 7.52 27.31
N ALA A 62 -0.29 7.41 26.12
CA ALA A 62 0.31 7.87 24.89
C ALA A 62 0.43 9.42 24.86
N LYS A 63 1.60 9.89 24.45
CA LYS A 63 1.95 11.31 24.32
C LYS A 63 1.53 11.85 22.96
N LYS A 64 1.89 11.17 21.87
CA LYS A 64 1.65 11.63 20.48
C LYS A 64 0.59 10.82 19.73
N THR A 65 0.07 9.76 20.34
CA THR A 65 -1.03 8.97 19.80
C THR A 65 -2.30 9.27 20.61
N LYS A 66 -3.39 9.60 19.93
CA LYS A 66 -4.68 10.00 20.51
C LYS A 66 -5.79 9.12 19.94
N TRP A 67 -6.79 8.78 20.75
CA TRP A 67 -7.96 8.06 20.29
C TRP A 67 -9.11 9.02 20.06
N ILE A 68 -9.70 8.98 18.87
CA ILE A 68 -10.92 9.73 18.52
C ILE A 68 -12.07 9.23 19.40
N LYS A 69 -12.19 7.91 19.53
CA LYS A 69 -13.11 7.21 20.43
C LYS A 69 -12.47 5.92 20.95
N SER A 70 -12.80 5.55 22.20
CA SER A 70 -12.40 4.28 22.79
C SER A 70 -13.34 3.86 23.92
N LYS A 71 -13.50 2.54 24.10
CA LYS A 71 -14.16 1.93 25.27
C LYS A 71 -13.33 2.03 26.55
N TYR A 72 -12.04 2.33 26.42
CA TYR A 72 -11.09 2.32 27.53
C TYR A 72 -10.57 3.72 27.85
N ALA A 73 -10.35 3.97 29.15
CA ALA A 73 -9.81 5.23 29.63
C ALA A 73 -8.38 5.47 29.11
N LYS A 74 -7.93 6.72 29.13
CA LYS A 74 -6.63 7.16 28.58
C LYS A 74 -5.41 6.41 29.12
N ASN A 75 -5.47 5.97 30.38
CA ASN A 75 -4.37 5.26 31.03
C ASN A 75 -4.36 3.75 30.73
N ASP A 76 -5.45 3.20 30.19
CA ASP A 76 -5.56 1.79 29.82
C ASP A 76 -5.09 1.55 28.38
N LEU A 77 -3.81 1.85 28.16
CA LEU A 77 -3.20 1.76 26.82
C LEU A 77 -3.12 0.31 26.33
N GLN A 78 -3.00 -0.67 27.23
CA GLN A 78 -2.93 -2.09 26.86
C GLN A 78 -4.20 -2.52 26.11
N ASN A 79 -5.38 -2.19 26.65
CA ASN A 79 -6.64 -2.53 26.00
C ASN A 79 -6.89 -1.67 24.75
N ARG A 80 -6.54 -0.37 24.78
CA ARG A 80 -6.63 0.50 23.60
C ARG A 80 -5.84 -0.04 22.39
N LEU A 81 -4.67 -0.63 22.61
CA LEU A 81 -3.82 -1.21 21.55
C LEU A 81 -4.38 -2.49 20.90
N ARG A 82 -5.39 -3.11 21.53
CA ARG A 82 -6.01 -4.38 21.06
C ARG A 82 -7.51 -4.24 20.86
N GLU A 83 -8.04 -3.02 20.97
CA GLU A 83 -9.45 -2.73 20.81
C GLU A 83 -9.93 -3.01 19.36
N ASN A 84 -11.14 -3.54 19.23
CA ASN A 84 -11.78 -3.70 17.93
C ASN A 84 -12.28 -2.33 17.43
N PRO A 85 -11.68 -1.76 16.38
CA PRO A 85 -11.97 -0.40 15.95
C PRO A 85 -13.41 -0.20 15.47
N PHE A 86 -14.08 -1.26 14.99
CA PHE A 86 -15.48 -1.16 14.54
C PHE A 86 -16.49 -1.03 15.67
N THR A 87 -16.08 -1.33 16.91
CA THR A 87 -16.93 -1.14 18.09
C THR A 87 -16.42 -0.02 18.98
N ALA A 88 -15.20 0.48 18.75
CA ALA A 88 -14.57 1.53 19.55
C ALA A 88 -15.36 2.85 19.51
N SER A 89 -16.08 3.11 18.41
CA SER A 89 -16.94 4.28 18.22
C SER A 89 -18.06 4.41 19.26
N GLU A 90 -18.51 3.30 19.86
CA GLU A 90 -19.53 3.29 20.92
C GLU A 90 -18.95 3.63 22.30
N GLY A 91 -17.63 3.75 22.41
CA GLY A 91 -16.95 4.01 23.67
C GLY A 91 -17.12 5.45 24.18
N PRO A 92 -17.14 5.67 25.50
CA PRO A 92 -17.39 6.99 26.08
C PRO A 92 -16.15 7.90 26.07
N TYR A 93 -14.95 7.36 25.84
CA TYR A 93 -13.70 8.12 25.97
C TYR A 93 -13.25 8.71 24.63
N SER A 94 -12.78 9.96 24.65
CA SER A 94 -12.10 10.64 23.54
C SER A 94 -10.90 11.40 24.09
N ASP A 95 -9.80 11.41 23.32
CA ASP A 95 -8.63 12.24 23.63
C ASP A 95 -8.64 13.58 22.86
N LEU A 96 -9.62 13.80 21.98
CA LEU A 96 -9.75 15.03 21.20
C LEU A 96 -10.45 16.11 22.01
N THR A 97 -9.76 17.23 22.21
CA THR A 97 -10.25 18.36 23.03
C THR A 97 -10.06 19.69 22.33
N ASP A 98 -8.91 19.87 21.67
CA ASP A 98 -8.44 21.13 21.09
C ASP A 98 -7.43 20.86 19.96
N ILE A 99 -6.88 21.92 19.37
CA ILE A 99 -5.88 21.80 18.30
C ILE A 99 -4.59 21.10 18.73
N LEU A 100 -4.18 21.16 20.00
CA LEU A 100 -2.97 20.48 20.50
C LEU A 100 -3.18 18.97 20.58
N SER A 101 -4.42 18.51 20.74
CA SER A 101 -4.77 17.09 20.60
C SER A 101 -4.64 16.59 19.15
N ILE A 102 -4.62 17.48 18.15
CA ILE A 102 -4.50 17.13 16.73
C ILE A 102 -3.07 17.32 16.23
N LYS A 103 -2.51 18.52 16.40
CA LYS A 103 -1.24 18.94 15.80
C LYS A 103 -0.07 18.08 16.29
N GLY A 104 0.64 17.48 15.34
CA GLY A 104 1.80 16.61 15.54
C GLY A 104 1.45 15.18 16.00
N ASN A 105 0.17 14.81 16.02
CA ASN A 105 -0.28 13.55 16.59
C ASN A 105 -0.82 12.57 15.54
N LEU A 106 -0.86 11.29 15.92
CA LEU A 106 -1.62 10.24 15.26
C LEU A 106 -2.98 10.08 15.94
N LEU A 107 -4.05 10.13 15.17
CA LEU A 107 -5.44 10.02 15.61
C LEU A 107 -5.99 8.63 15.26
N ILE A 108 -6.09 7.75 16.25
CA ILE A 108 -6.63 6.40 16.12
C ILE A 108 -8.16 6.44 16.17
N GLY A 109 -8.80 5.91 15.14
CA GLY A 109 -10.26 5.76 15.09
C GLY A 109 -10.86 6.04 13.71
N ASP A 110 -12.19 5.94 13.66
CA ASP A 110 -12.97 6.10 12.44
C ASP A 110 -12.92 7.54 11.89
N ILE A 111 -12.65 7.67 10.59
CA ILE A 111 -12.62 8.96 9.88
C ILE A 111 -13.97 9.70 9.96
N ASN A 112 -15.09 8.99 10.02
CA ASN A 112 -16.41 9.61 10.16
C ASN A 112 -16.54 10.32 11.50
N GLN A 113 -16.01 9.72 12.58
CA GLN A 113 -15.98 10.37 13.90
C GLN A 113 -15.02 11.58 13.91
N LEU A 114 -13.92 11.52 13.16
CA LEU A 114 -13.07 12.69 12.94
C LEU A 114 -13.82 13.80 12.18
N LEU A 115 -14.55 13.45 11.12
CA LEU A 115 -15.36 14.38 10.36
C LEU A 115 -16.44 15.02 11.24
N ASP A 116 -17.16 14.25 12.05
CA ASP A 116 -18.17 14.75 12.99
C ASP A 116 -17.54 15.74 13.99
N PHE A 117 -16.39 15.38 14.56
CA PHE A 117 -15.64 16.24 15.47
C PHE A 117 -15.24 17.56 14.79
N LEU A 118 -14.64 17.51 13.59
CA LEU A 118 -14.22 18.71 12.86
C LEU A 118 -15.43 19.58 12.48
N SER A 119 -16.52 18.96 12.02
CA SER A 119 -17.74 19.67 11.61
C SER A 119 -18.43 20.39 12.77
N SER A 120 -18.30 19.86 14.00
CA SER A 120 -18.85 20.47 15.21
C SER A 120 -17.91 21.48 15.87
N ASN A 121 -16.68 21.64 15.38
CA ASN A 121 -15.66 22.50 15.99
C ASN A 121 -15.04 23.46 14.97
N GLU A 122 -15.84 24.42 14.50
CA GLU A 122 -15.42 25.41 13.48
C GLU A 122 -14.14 26.16 13.86
N ASN A 123 -13.96 26.51 15.14
CA ASN A 123 -12.75 27.17 15.62
C ASN A 123 -11.49 26.31 15.40
N ILE A 124 -11.57 25.00 15.61
CA ILE A 124 -10.45 24.08 15.36
C ILE A 124 -10.19 23.99 13.86
N VAL A 125 -11.23 23.89 13.03
CA VAL A 125 -11.09 23.88 11.57
C VAL A 125 -10.41 25.16 11.09
N GLN A 126 -10.79 26.32 11.62
CA GLN A 126 -10.17 27.59 11.29
C GLN A 126 -8.68 27.60 11.69
N GLN A 127 -8.35 27.13 12.89
CA GLN A 127 -6.94 26.99 13.31
C GLN A 127 -6.13 26.06 12.39
N ILE A 128 -6.73 24.97 11.88
CA ILE A 128 -6.08 24.10 10.90
C ILE A 128 -5.88 24.83 9.56
N ARG A 129 -6.86 25.61 9.10
CA ARG A 129 -6.75 26.41 7.87
C ARG A 129 -5.64 27.46 7.99
N ASP A 130 -5.54 28.12 9.12
CA ASP A 130 -4.51 29.15 9.40
C ASP A 130 -3.09 28.56 9.41
N GLU A 131 -2.94 27.27 9.69
CA GLU A 131 -1.67 26.57 9.56
C GLU A 131 -1.22 26.42 8.09
N GLY A 132 -2.14 26.55 7.13
CA GLY A 132 -1.86 26.53 5.70
C GLY A 132 -1.39 25.15 5.23
N ILE A 133 -2.28 24.15 5.29
CA ILE A 133 -1.96 22.78 4.88
C ILE A 133 -1.68 22.73 3.37
N ASP A 134 -0.50 22.22 3.01
CA ASP A 134 -0.08 22.11 1.61
C ASP A 134 -0.64 20.85 0.96
N LEU A 135 -0.56 19.71 1.67
CA LEU A 135 -0.97 18.41 1.14
C LEU A 135 -1.90 17.68 2.10
N LEU A 136 -2.97 17.08 1.59
CA LEU A 136 -3.74 16.08 2.32
C LEU A 136 -3.71 14.77 1.52
N SER A 137 -3.20 13.69 2.11
CA SER A 137 -3.04 12.40 1.43
C SER A 137 -3.85 11.29 2.08
N GLY A 138 -4.19 10.24 1.33
CA GLY A 138 -4.76 9.04 1.92
C GLY A 138 -5.12 7.94 0.94
N GLY A 139 -5.27 6.72 1.44
CA GLY A 139 -5.67 5.53 0.68
C GLY A 139 -6.99 4.94 1.19
N PRO A 140 -8.15 5.57 0.95
CA PRO A 140 -9.41 5.06 1.45
C PRO A 140 -9.70 3.68 0.83
N PRO A 141 -10.05 2.65 1.64
CA PRO A 141 -10.45 1.37 1.08
C PRO A 141 -11.73 1.58 0.26
N CYS A 142 -11.69 1.21 -1.02
CA CYS A 142 -12.79 1.44 -1.95
C CYS A 142 -13.35 0.09 -2.44
N GLN A 143 -14.63 -0.17 -2.17
CA GLN A 143 -15.42 -1.23 -2.78
C GLN A 143 -16.65 -0.57 -3.43
N SER A 144 -17.02 -0.98 -4.65
CA SER A 144 -18.25 -0.61 -5.39
C SER A 144 -18.89 0.76 -5.02
N PHE A 145 -18.21 1.87 -5.31
CA PHE A 145 -18.65 3.24 -4.97
C PHE A 145 -19.43 3.93 -6.12
N SER A 146 -20.65 4.39 -5.87
CA SER A 146 -21.52 5.17 -6.81
C SER A 146 -22.19 6.34 -6.08
N MET A 147 -22.21 7.55 -6.66
CA MET A 147 -23.03 8.66 -6.16
C MET A 147 -24.43 8.72 -6.79
N ALA A 148 -24.66 7.99 -7.88
CA ALA A 148 -25.86 8.11 -8.73
C ALA A 148 -26.93 7.01 -8.49
N GLY A 149 -26.89 6.29 -7.35
CA GLY A 149 -27.79 5.17 -7.06
C GLY A 149 -28.43 5.19 -5.66
N LYS A 150 -29.65 4.65 -5.55
CA LYS A 150 -30.29 4.28 -4.28
C LYS A 150 -29.80 2.89 -3.85
N ARG A 151 -28.86 2.79 -2.90
CA ARG A 151 -28.70 1.60 -2.05
C ARG A 151 -28.43 1.96 -0.60
N GLU A 152 -28.78 0.99 0.22
CA GLU A 152 -28.90 0.96 1.69
C GLU A 152 -27.84 1.78 2.42
N LYS A 153 -28.31 2.57 3.38
CA LYS A 153 -27.53 3.40 4.32
C LYS A 153 -26.49 2.60 5.16
N ASP A 154 -26.36 1.29 4.96
CA ASP A 154 -25.77 0.37 5.94
C ASP A 154 -24.37 -0.17 5.58
N ASN A 155 -23.79 0.16 4.42
CA ASN A 155 -22.41 -0.27 4.11
C ASN A 155 -21.39 0.86 4.29
N LEU A 156 -20.90 1.00 5.53
CA LEU A 156 -19.93 2.00 6.00
C LEU A 156 -18.69 2.18 5.09
N LYS A 157 -18.25 1.13 4.38
CA LYS A 157 -17.05 1.18 3.51
C LYS A 157 -17.23 2.04 2.26
N ASN A 158 -18.46 2.20 1.78
CA ASN A 158 -18.74 2.99 0.58
C ASN A 158 -18.77 4.51 0.86
N GLN A 159 -18.75 4.91 2.14
CA GLN A 159 -18.80 6.32 2.54
C GLN A 159 -17.41 6.92 2.79
N LEU A 160 -16.37 6.10 2.94
CA LEU A 160 -15.02 6.55 3.32
C LEU A 160 -14.39 7.53 2.31
N PRO A 161 -14.51 7.32 0.98
CA PRO A 161 -14.04 8.33 0.01
C PRO A 161 -14.81 9.66 0.11
N LEU A 162 -16.10 9.62 0.46
CA LEU A 162 -16.91 10.82 0.65
C LEU A 162 -16.50 11.57 1.92
N SER A 163 -16.24 10.85 3.01
CA SER A 163 -15.75 11.47 4.25
C SER A 163 -14.37 12.09 4.08
N PHE A 164 -13.50 11.47 3.27
CA PHE A 164 -12.24 12.09 2.83
C PHE A 164 -12.51 13.39 2.06
N ALA A 165 -13.35 13.37 1.03
CA ALA A 165 -13.70 14.57 0.27
C ALA A 165 -14.25 15.68 1.17
N ARG A 166 -15.17 15.36 2.09
CA ARG A 166 -15.74 16.34 3.05
C ARG A 166 -14.70 16.92 4.01
N ILE A 167 -13.80 16.09 4.57
CA ILE A 167 -12.69 16.60 5.39
C ILE A 167 -11.79 17.52 4.56
N THR A 168 -11.61 17.22 3.27
CA THR A 168 -10.88 18.10 2.34
C THR A 168 -11.59 19.44 2.20
N GLY A 169 -12.91 19.45 1.99
CA GLY A 169 -13.72 20.67 1.93
C GLY A 169 -13.66 21.50 3.22
N LEU A 170 -13.58 20.85 4.38
CA LEU A 170 -13.39 21.53 5.66
C LEU A 170 -11.98 22.12 5.80
N ILE A 171 -10.93 21.35 5.51
CA ILE A 171 -9.55 21.76 5.77
C ILE A 171 -8.98 22.68 4.68
N GLN A 172 -9.49 22.58 3.46
CA GLN A 172 -9.05 23.34 2.28
C GLN A 172 -7.53 23.27 2.00
N PRO A 173 -6.89 22.08 1.99
CA PRO A 173 -5.47 21.94 1.62
C PRO A 173 -5.20 22.41 0.18
N LYS A 174 -3.96 22.79 -0.16
CA LYS A 174 -3.64 23.23 -1.54
C LYS A 174 -3.77 22.10 -2.57
N VAL A 175 -3.35 20.90 -2.20
CA VAL A 175 -3.46 19.69 -3.02
C VAL A 175 -3.86 18.48 -2.18
N VAL A 176 -4.60 17.57 -2.80
CA VAL A 176 -4.91 16.25 -2.29
C VAL A 176 -4.18 15.19 -3.10
N LEU A 177 -3.67 14.16 -2.41
CA LEU A 177 -3.13 12.95 -3.02
C LEU A 177 -3.93 11.73 -2.56
N LEU A 178 -4.72 11.16 -3.45
CA LEU A 178 -5.45 9.91 -3.18
C LEU A 178 -4.76 8.74 -3.87
N GLU A 179 -4.49 7.68 -3.11
CA GLU A 179 -4.02 6.40 -3.62
C GLU A 179 -5.13 5.35 -3.59
N ASN A 180 -5.16 4.48 -4.60
CA ASN A 180 -6.01 3.29 -4.56
C ASN A 180 -5.45 2.13 -5.40
N VAL A 181 -6.00 0.94 -5.19
CA VAL A 181 -5.67 -0.24 -6.00
C VAL A 181 -6.20 -0.11 -7.43
N LYS A 182 -5.53 -0.76 -8.40
CA LYS A 182 -5.96 -0.79 -9.82
C LYS A 182 -7.44 -1.17 -10.00
N GLY A 183 -7.99 -2.03 -9.13
CA GLY A 183 -9.38 -2.48 -9.21
C GLY A 183 -10.43 -1.37 -9.18
N ILE A 184 -10.11 -0.17 -8.68
CA ILE A 184 -11.02 0.99 -8.68
C ILE A 184 -11.44 1.42 -10.10
N THR A 185 -10.64 1.09 -11.12
CA THR A 185 -10.95 1.41 -12.53
C THR A 185 -11.84 0.38 -13.21
N SER A 186 -12.09 -0.77 -12.56
CA SER A 186 -13.01 -1.77 -13.08
C SER A 186 -14.46 -1.30 -12.92
N PRO A 187 -15.31 -1.44 -13.96
CA PRO A 187 -16.71 -1.09 -13.83
C PRO A 187 -17.44 -2.06 -12.93
N PHE A 188 -18.48 -1.57 -12.26
CA PHE A 188 -19.51 -2.41 -11.65
C PHE A 188 -20.87 -2.09 -12.27
N SER A 189 -21.74 -3.09 -12.29
CA SER A 189 -23.06 -3.00 -12.92
C SER A 189 -24.13 -2.81 -11.85
N GLU A 190 -25.00 -1.82 -12.02
CA GLU A 190 -26.18 -1.61 -11.20
C GLU A 190 -27.34 -1.15 -12.09
N GLY A 191 -28.49 -1.83 -12.01
CA GLY A 191 -29.66 -1.50 -12.82
C GLY A 191 -29.43 -1.52 -14.34
N GLY A 192 -28.48 -2.32 -14.83
CA GLY A 192 -28.09 -2.37 -16.25
C GLY A 192 -27.10 -1.28 -16.68
N SER A 193 -26.78 -0.32 -15.82
CA SER A 193 -25.79 0.74 -16.07
C SER A 193 -24.42 0.40 -15.48
N LYS A 194 -23.36 0.88 -16.12
CA LYS A 194 -21.97 0.72 -15.65
C LYS A 194 -21.51 1.98 -14.91
N TYR A 195 -20.99 1.78 -13.71
CA TYR A 195 -20.43 2.84 -12.88
C TYR A 195 -18.96 2.55 -12.60
N TYR A 196 -18.20 3.62 -12.34
CA TYR A 196 -16.76 3.56 -12.13
C TYR A 196 -16.39 4.32 -10.87
N ALA A 197 -15.90 3.61 -9.86
CA ALA A 197 -15.61 4.19 -8.55
C ALA A 197 -14.62 5.37 -8.62
N TRP A 198 -13.59 5.29 -9.47
CA TRP A 198 -12.61 6.36 -9.64
C TRP A 198 -13.22 7.68 -10.12
N LEU A 199 -14.20 7.60 -11.03
CA LEU A 199 -14.91 8.76 -11.58
C LEU A 199 -15.79 9.40 -10.51
N GLU A 200 -16.52 8.58 -9.75
CA GLU A 200 -17.39 9.03 -8.68
C GLU A 200 -16.60 9.71 -7.57
N VAL A 201 -15.43 9.16 -7.21
CA VAL A 201 -14.50 9.82 -6.27
C VAL A 201 -14.03 11.16 -6.84
N ALA A 202 -13.63 11.22 -8.11
CA ALA A 202 -13.21 12.48 -8.73
C ALA A 202 -14.32 13.56 -8.68
N LYS A 203 -15.58 13.18 -8.98
CA LYS A 203 -16.73 14.09 -8.85
C LYS A 203 -16.91 14.58 -7.41
N ALA A 204 -16.76 13.71 -6.41
CA ALA A 204 -16.88 14.10 -5.00
C ALA A 204 -15.87 15.19 -4.61
N PHE A 205 -14.63 15.10 -5.09
CA PHE A 205 -13.63 16.16 -4.87
C PHE A 205 -13.94 17.46 -5.62
N VAL A 206 -14.52 17.37 -6.83
CA VAL A 206 -15.00 18.57 -7.55
C VAL A 206 -16.07 19.31 -6.76
N LEU A 207 -17.03 18.59 -6.16
CA LEU A 207 -18.07 19.20 -5.32
C LEU A 207 -17.51 19.93 -4.10
N GLU A 208 -16.30 19.57 -3.66
CA GLU A 208 -15.58 20.20 -2.55
C GLU A 208 -14.61 21.30 -3.02
N GLY A 209 -14.62 21.65 -4.32
CA GLY A 209 -13.84 22.75 -4.90
C GLY A 209 -12.46 22.36 -5.46
N TYR A 210 -12.25 21.07 -5.77
CA TYR A 210 -10.95 20.57 -6.24
C TYR A 210 -10.99 20.04 -7.67
N VAL A 211 -9.96 20.36 -8.46
CA VAL A 211 -9.79 19.92 -9.84
C VAL A 211 -8.93 18.65 -9.87
N PRO A 212 -9.48 17.48 -10.28
CA PRO A 212 -8.75 16.22 -10.24
C PRO A 212 -7.89 15.97 -11.49
N ILE A 213 -6.74 15.31 -11.30
CA ILE A 213 -5.88 14.72 -12.32
C ILE A 213 -5.66 13.27 -11.94
N CYS A 214 -6.16 12.34 -12.77
CA CYS A 214 -6.18 10.92 -12.48
C CYS A 214 -5.14 10.16 -13.31
N MET A 215 -4.42 9.22 -12.70
CA MET A 215 -3.39 8.42 -13.38
C MET A 215 -3.30 6.99 -12.85
N MET A 216 -2.83 6.08 -13.70
CA MET A 216 -2.44 4.72 -13.32
C MET A 216 -0.92 4.62 -13.37
N LEU A 217 -0.30 4.35 -12.23
CA LEU A 217 1.13 4.19 -12.07
C LEU A 217 1.50 2.72 -11.85
N ASN A 218 2.76 2.38 -12.07
CA ASN A 218 3.33 1.11 -11.63
C ASN A 218 4.66 1.34 -10.91
N SER A 219 4.75 0.88 -9.66
CA SER A 219 5.86 1.20 -8.77
C SER A 219 7.25 0.77 -9.31
N LYS A 220 7.31 -0.23 -10.21
CA LYS A 220 8.56 -0.67 -10.85
C LYS A 220 9.30 0.45 -11.60
N TYR A 221 8.59 1.45 -12.13
CA TYR A 221 9.17 2.60 -12.84
C TYR A 221 9.86 3.61 -11.91
N PHE A 222 9.70 3.46 -10.60
CA PHE A 222 10.14 4.39 -9.55
C PHE A 222 11.12 3.75 -8.56
N GLY A 223 11.81 2.69 -8.98
CA GLY A 223 12.84 2.02 -8.17
C GLY A 223 12.29 1.09 -7.09
N VAL A 224 10.99 0.76 -7.10
CA VAL A 224 10.42 -0.27 -6.22
C VAL A 224 10.60 -1.64 -6.88
N ALA A 225 11.07 -2.64 -6.12
CA ALA A 225 11.29 -4.01 -6.59
C ALA A 225 9.99 -4.82 -6.79
N GLN A 226 8.95 -4.18 -7.34
CA GLN A 226 7.61 -4.74 -7.43
C GLN A 226 6.82 -4.26 -8.65
N ASN A 227 6.17 -5.19 -9.34
CA ASN A 227 5.08 -4.92 -10.27
C ASN A 227 3.78 -4.61 -9.50
N ARG A 228 3.56 -3.34 -9.17
CA ARG A 228 2.46 -2.84 -8.33
C ARG A 228 1.71 -1.71 -9.05
N PRO A 229 0.70 -2.02 -9.86
CA PRO A 229 -0.13 -0.99 -10.45
C PRO A 229 -1.01 -0.32 -9.39
N ARG A 230 -1.09 1.01 -9.42
CA ARG A 230 -1.87 1.86 -8.50
C ARG A 230 -2.55 2.99 -9.22
N TYR A 231 -3.80 3.21 -8.86
CA TYR A 231 -4.53 4.41 -9.23
C TYR A 231 -4.09 5.53 -8.29
N ILE A 232 -3.76 6.68 -8.87
CA ILE A 232 -3.40 7.90 -8.15
C ILE A 232 -4.28 9.02 -8.68
N MET A 233 -4.75 9.86 -7.76
CA MET A 233 -5.41 11.11 -8.10
C MET A 233 -4.75 12.25 -7.35
N TYR A 234 -4.23 13.22 -8.08
CA TYR A 234 -4.04 14.55 -7.53
C TYR A 234 -5.36 15.30 -7.65
N ALA A 235 -5.73 16.08 -6.65
CA ALA A 235 -6.83 17.01 -6.75
C ALA A 235 -6.37 18.35 -6.18
N PHE A 236 -6.35 19.40 -6.99
CA PHE A 236 -5.83 20.71 -6.62
C PHE A 236 -6.98 21.64 -6.28
N ARG A 237 -6.82 22.46 -5.24
CA ARG A 237 -7.79 23.52 -4.95
C ARG A 237 -7.86 24.45 -6.16
N LEU A 238 -9.05 24.94 -6.51
CA LEU A 238 -9.28 25.65 -7.77
C LEU A 238 -8.28 26.78 -8.04
N ASP A 239 -7.99 27.62 -7.05
CA ASP A 239 -7.02 28.72 -7.16
C ASP A 239 -5.60 28.23 -7.51
N VAL A 240 -5.16 27.15 -6.86
CA VAL A 240 -3.86 26.51 -7.12
C VAL A 240 -3.83 25.91 -8.53
N PHE A 241 -4.90 25.21 -8.91
CA PHE A 241 -5.00 24.61 -10.24
C PHE A 241 -4.96 25.67 -11.35
N THR A 242 -5.70 26.76 -11.20
CA THR A 242 -5.72 27.86 -12.18
C THR A 242 -4.32 28.43 -12.39
N ASN A 243 -3.52 28.59 -11.33
CA ASN A 243 -2.13 29.05 -11.49
C ASN A 243 -1.26 28.04 -12.26
N ILE A 244 -1.44 26.74 -12.04
CA ILE A 244 -0.74 25.70 -12.81
C ILE A 244 -1.19 25.76 -14.29
N LEU A 245 -2.50 25.85 -14.55
CA LEU A 245 -3.05 25.95 -15.90
C LEU A 245 -2.50 27.18 -16.65
N ASN A 246 -2.45 28.35 -16.02
CA ASN A 246 -1.94 29.58 -16.65
C ASN A 246 -0.47 29.48 -17.04
N SER A 247 0.31 28.63 -16.36
CA SER A 247 1.72 28.41 -16.71
C SER A 247 1.94 27.43 -17.86
N ASP A 248 0.91 26.66 -18.24
CA ASP A 248 0.95 25.70 -19.36
C ASP A 248 -0.46 25.53 -19.96
N GLU A 249 -0.99 26.62 -20.53
CA GLU A 249 -2.39 26.68 -21.00
C GLU A 249 -2.70 25.69 -22.12
N GLN A 250 -1.67 25.25 -22.85
CA GLN A 250 -1.82 24.29 -23.95
C GLN A 250 -1.80 22.83 -23.49
N ASN A 251 -1.60 22.57 -22.20
CA ASN A 251 -1.53 21.22 -21.66
C ASN A 251 -2.89 20.50 -21.71
N GLU A 252 -2.99 19.46 -22.53
CA GLU A 252 -4.24 18.71 -22.71
C GLU A 252 -4.73 17.99 -21.44
N VAL A 253 -3.82 17.62 -20.53
CA VAL A 253 -4.20 17.03 -19.23
C VAL A 253 -4.90 18.07 -18.36
N LEU A 254 -4.35 19.29 -18.29
CA LEU A 254 -4.93 20.38 -17.52
C LEU A 254 -6.28 20.82 -18.10
N LYS A 255 -6.37 20.98 -19.44
CA LYS A 255 -7.63 21.29 -20.13
C LYS A 255 -8.72 20.23 -19.88
N THR A 256 -8.37 18.94 -19.98
CA THR A 256 -9.30 17.84 -19.69
C THR A 256 -9.83 17.94 -18.26
N SER A 257 -8.95 18.24 -17.30
CA SER A 257 -9.28 18.30 -15.87
C SER A 257 -10.20 19.47 -15.52
N ILE A 258 -9.93 20.68 -16.05
CA ILE A 258 -10.80 21.84 -15.81
C ILE A 258 -12.15 21.71 -16.52
N ASN A 259 -12.21 21.11 -17.71
CA ASN A 259 -13.46 20.85 -18.41
C ASN A 259 -14.35 19.88 -17.61
N PHE A 260 -13.75 18.81 -17.05
CA PHE A 260 -14.46 17.91 -16.15
C PHE A 260 -14.97 18.62 -14.89
N TYR A 261 -14.13 19.46 -14.27
CA TYR A 261 -14.54 20.26 -13.11
C TYR A 261 -15.79 21.10 -13.41
N ASN A 262 -15.77 21.86 -14.50
CA ASN A 262 -16.90 22.68 -14.93
C ASN A 262 -18.15 21.85 -15.23
N ARG A 263 -17.98 20.70 -15.89
CA ARG A 263 -19.08 19.79 -16.23
C ARG A 263 -19.75 19.22 -14.98
N VAL A 264 -18.98 18.85 -13.96
CA VAL A 264 -19.56 18.36 -12.69
C VAL A 264 -20.36 19.45 -11.99
N LEU A 265 -19.88 20.70 -11.99
CA LEU A 265 -20.62 21.82 -11.40
C LEU A 265 -21.90 22.16 -12.19
N GLU A 266 -21.86 22.10 -13.53
CA GLU A 266 -23.03 22.26 -14.40
C GLU A 266 -24.14 21.24 -14.06
N PHE A 267 -23.76 19.98 -13.75
CA PHE A 267 -24.69 18.90 -13.39
C PHE A 267 -24.68 18.54 -11.90
N ARG A 268 -24.40 19.50 -11.01
CA ARG A 268 -24.33 19.25 -9.55
C ARG A 268 -25.55 18.52 -8.98
N ASP A 269 -26.75 18.81 -9.50
CA ASP A 269 -28.02 18.23 -9.05
C ASP A 269 -28.44 17.02 -9.91
N SER A 270 -27.60 16.61 -10.86
CA SER A 270 -27.86 15.54 -11.83
C SER A 270 -26.59 14.82 -12.28
N LEU A 271 -25.75 14.41 -11.31
CA LEU A 271 -24.40 13.86 -11.53
C LEU A 271 -24.34 12.59 -12.38
N TRP A 272 -25.48 11.91 -12.61
CA TRP A 272 -25.59 10.79 -13.55
C TRP A 272 -25.37 11.21 -15.01
N ASN A 273 -25.50 12.50 -15.34
CA ASN A 273 -25.20 13.04 -16.67
C ASN A 273 -23.70 13.20 -16.93
N VAL A 274 -22.86 13.07 -15.90
CA VAL A 274 -21.40 13.10 -16.02
C VAL A 274 -20.89 11.66 -16.05
N THR A 275 -20.22 11.28 -17.12
CA THR A 275 -19.86 9.89 -17.41
C THR A 275 -18.38 9.76 -17.73
N ILE A 276 -17.92 8.54 -18.04
CA ILE A 276 -16.54 8.29 -18.51
C ILE A 276 -16.21 8.96 -19.86
N LYS A 277 -17.19 9.54 -20.55
CA LYS A 277 -16.93 10.34 -21.77
C LYS A 277 -16.42 11.74 -21.43
N ASP A 278 -16.75 12.23 -20.25
CA ASP A 278 -16.44 13.59 -19.80
C ASP A 278 -15.07 13.67 -19.11
N PHE A 279 -14.46 12.52 -18.79
CA PHE A 279 -13.18 12.47 -18.08
C PHE A 279 -12.39 11.19 -18.34
N LYS A 280 -11.08 11.25 -18.09
CA LYS A 280 -10.17 10.11 -18.29
C LYS A 280 -9.05 10.15 -17.25
N TYR A 281 -8.41 8.99 -17.08
CA TYR A 281 -7.14 8.87 -16.38
C TYR A 281 -6.04 8.47 -17.36
N TYR A 282 -4.79 8.77 -17.00
CA TYR A 282 -3.61 8.51 -17.83
C TYR A 282 -2.82 7.32 -17.31
N ASP A 283 -2.67 6.27 -18.11
CA ASP A 283 -1.94 5.05 -17.74
C ASP A 283 -0.49 5.10 -18.19
N ILE A 284 0.45 4.95 -17.27
CA ILE A 284 1.90 4.94 -17.51
C ILE A 284 2.35 3.88 -18.50
N GLU A 285 1.63 2.76 -18.59
CA GLU A 285 1.97 1.69 -19.53
C GLU A 285 1.54 2.04 -20.97
N ASN A 286 0.56 2.95 -21.14
CA ASN A 286 -0.01 3.31 -22.45
C ASN A 286 0.32 4.74 -22.91
N HIS A 287 0.68 5.63 -21.99
CA HIS A 287 0.91 7.07 -22.24
C HIS A 287 2.24 7.51 -21.60
N ALA A 288 3.30 6.70 -21.76
CA ALA A 288 4.59 6.89 -21.09
C ALA A 288 5.20 8.29 -21.35
N GLU A 289 4.92 8.88 -22.51
CA GLU A 289 5.36 10.22 -22.90
C GLU A 289 4.84 11.34 -21.98
N LEU A 290 3.71 11.15 -21.30
CA LEU A 290 3.16 12.13 -20.35
C LEU A 290 3.86 12.10 -18.99
N PHE A 291 4.63 11.04 -18.70
CA PHE A 291 5.34 10.81 -17.44
C PHE A 291 6.78 11.34 -17.50
N ASP A 292 6.93 12.59 -17.93
CA ASP A 292 8.21 13.28 -18.16
C ASP A 292 8.71 14.07 -16.93
N GLY A 293 7.87 14.21 -15.90
CA GLY A 293 8.15 14.96 -14.69
C GLY A 293 7.70 16.42 -14.71
N LYS A 294 7.07 16.92 -15.79
CA LYS A 294 6.49 18.27 -15.82
C LYS A 294 5.21 18.33 -15.01
N LEU A 295 4.21 17.53 -15.41
CA LEU A 295 2.92 17.43 -14.73
C LEU A 295 2.77 16.09 -14.00
N LEU A 296 3.02 14.98 -14.69
CA LEU A 296 2.95 13.64 -14.12
C LEU A 296 4.33 13.18 -13.64
N PRO A 297 4.42 12.24 -12.69
CA PRO A 297 5.70 11.76 -12.17
C PRO A 297 6.65 11.25 -13.26
N LYS A 298 7.93 11.61 -13.17
CA LYS A 298 8.95 11.19 -14.15
C LYS A 298 9.25 9.70 -14.05
N ILE A 299 9.22 8.97 -15.17
CA ILE A 299 9.75 7.60 -15.22
C ILE A 299 11.26 7.63 -14.93
N THR A 300 11.71 6.82 -13.96
CA THR A 300 13.12 6.76 -13.54
C THR A 300 13.82 5.43 -13.86
N LYS A 301 13.06 4.42 -14.27
CA LYS A 301 13.55 3.09 -14.61
C LYS A 301 12.87 2.60 -15.88
N SER A 302 13.66 2.05 -16.79
CA SER A 302 13.17 1.47 -18.04
C SER A 302 13.17 -0.06 -17.97
N LYS A 303 12.57 -0.70 -18.98
CA LYS A 303 12.63 -2.16 -19.12
C LYS A 303 14.10 -2.60 -19.20
N GLY A 304 14.47 -3.58 -18.36
CA GLY A 304 15.85 -4.04 -18.19
C GLY A 304 16.59 -3.40 -17.01
N GLU A 305 16.06 -2.31 -16.43
CA GLU A 305 16.65 -1.62 -15.26
C GLU A 305 15.82 -1.77 -13.99
N PHE A 306 14.71 -2.52 -14.06
CA PHE A 306 13.86 -2.74 -12.89
C PHE A 306 14.60 -3.54 -11.83
N ILE A 307 14.37 -3.19 -10.56
CA ILE A 307 14.95 -3.92 -9.44
C ILE A 307 14.34 -5.32 -9.38
N SER A 308 15.19 -6.34 -9.46
CA SER A 308 14.76 -7.73 -9.48
C SER A 308 14.47 -8.27 -8.08
N THR A 309 13.90 -9.48 -8.02
CA THR A 309 13.74 -10.21 -6.77
C THR A 309 15.09 -10.46 -6.10
N PHE A 310 16.08 -10.87 -6.88
CA PHE A 310 17.45 -11.11 -6.42
C PHE A 310 18.04 -9.86 -5.78
N ASP A 311 18.03 -8.74 -6.50
CA ASP A 311 18.59 -7.46 -6.01
C ASP A 311 17.97 -7.01 -4.68
N ALA A 312 16.72 -7.37 -4.44
CA ALA A 312 15.96 -6.89 -3.30
C ALA A 312 16.18 -7.68 -2.01
N ILE A 313 16.37 -9.00 -2.09
CA ILE A 313 16.32 -9.86 -0.90
C ILE A 313 17.43 -10.93 -0.82
N ASP A 314 18.29 -11.08 -1.83
CA ASP A 314 19.33 -12.12 -1.81
C ASP A 314 20.33 -11.98 -0.66
N ASP A 315 20.72 -10.73 -0.36
CA ASP A 315 21.61 -10.34 0.73
C ASP A 315 21.04 -10.60 2.13
N ILE A 316 19.74 -10.89 2.25
CA ILE A 316 19.06 -11.30 3.49
C ILE A 316 18.34 -12.65 3.35
N ARG A 317 18.78 -13.52 2.43
CA ARG A 317 18.09 -14.79 2.19
C ARG A 317 18.15 -15.75 3.39
N GLU A 318 19.28 -15.76 4.10
CA GLU A 318 19.52 -16.69 5.22
C GLU A 318 18.78 -16.23 6.47
N THR A 319 17.84 -17.04 6.98
CA THR A 319 16.97 -16.65 8.10
C THR A 319 17.45 -17.12 9.47
N ASN A 320 18.55 -17.87 9.53
CA ASN A 320 19.21 -18.34 10.74
C ASN A 320 20.35 -17.40 11.19
N VAL A 321 20.49 -16.25 10.53
CA VAL A 321 21.53 -15.25 10.78
C VAL A 321 20.86 -13.95 11.21
N GLU A 322 21.47 -13.27 12.18
CA GLU A 322 21.10 -11.90 12.53
C GLU A 322 21.85 -10.89 11.66
N TYR A 323 21.11 -9.97 11.06
CA TYR A 323 21.66 -8.90 10.23
C TYR A 323 21.68 -7.58 10.99
N THR A 324 22.68 -6.77 10.68
CA THR A 324 22.88 -5.41 11.19
C THR A 324 22.94 -4.42 10.03
N LEU A 325 22.61 -3.15 10.26
CA LEU A 325 22.58 -2.14 9.20
C LEU A 325 23.95 -1.92 8.52
N ASN A 326 25.07 -1.98 9.24
CA ASN A 326 26.43 -1.91 8.65
C ASN A 326 26.74 -3.03 7.64
N LYS A 327 26.09 -4.19 7.74
CA LYS A 327 26.34 -5.27 6.77
C LYS A 327 25.61 -5.02 5.45
N ILE A 328 24.60 -4.14 5.44
CA ILE A 328 23.77 -3.81 4.28
C ILE A 328 24.00 -2.34 3.89
N ILE A 329 25.22 -2.01 3.49
CA ILE A 329 25.59 -0.67 3.00
C ILE A 329 25.38 -0.56 1.49
N ASN A 330 25.60 -1.66 0.76
CA ASN A 330 25.52 -1.71 -0.69
C ASN A 330 24.19 -2.30 -1.17
N GLY A 331 24.00 -2.32 -2.50
CA GLY A 331 22.84 -2.95 -3.12
C GLY A 331 21.52 -2.19 -2.86
N TYR A 332 20.40 -2.89 -2.99
CA TYR A 332 19.09 -2.25 -2.88
C TYR A 332 18.75 -1.86 -1.43
N GLY A 333 18.99 -2.73 -0.44
CA GLY A 333 18.74 -2.43 0.97
C GLY A 333 19.51 -1.19 1.45
N GLY A 334 20.81 -1.10 1.13
CA GLY A 334 21.63 0.06 1.45
C GLY A 334 21.12 1.35 0.81
N ARG A 335 20.68 1.30 -0.46
CA ARG A 335 20.03 2.45 -1.12
C ARG A 335 18.77 2.89 -0.39
N LEU A 336 17.89 1.97 0.02
CA LEU A 336 16.69 2.32 0.80
C LEU A 336 17.05 2.97 2.14
N ASN A 337 18.02 2.40 2.86
CA ASN A 337 18.51 2.94 4.13
C ASN A 337 19.07 4.36 3.99
N SER A 338 19.85 4.60 2.92
CA SER A 338 20.42 5.93 2.63
C SER A 338 19.38 6.96 2.19
N THR A 339 18.31 6.51 1.52
CA THR A 339 17.23 7.37 1.01
C THR A 339 16.32 7.82 2.15
N PHE A 340 15.89 6.87 2.99
CA PHE A 340 15.01 7.12 4.12
C PHE A 340 15.85 7.19 5.40
N GLN A 341 16.51 8.32 5.62
CA GLN A 341 17.36 8.50 6.80
C GLN A 341 16.50 8.64 8.07
N LYS A 342 16.99 8.07 9.17
CA LYS A 342 16.38 8.23 10.50
C LYS A 342 17.45 8.63 11.50
N ALA A 343 17.14 9.65 12.30
CA ALA A 343 18.02 10.12 13.36
C ALA A 343 18.24 9.03 14.42
N ASN A 344 19.43 9.04 15.04
CA ASN A 344 19.81 8.14 16.15
C ASN A 344 19.86 6.65 15.78
N LEU A 345 20.05 6.31 14.51
CA LEU A 345 20.46 4.96 14.12
C LEU A 345 21.98 4.84 14.24
N THR A 346 22.42 3.72 14.83
CA THR A 346 23.81 3.26 14.80
C THR A 346 23.94 2.14 13.78
N GLU A 347 25.14 1.91 13.26
CA GLU A 347 25.31 0.88 12.23
C GLU A 347 25.14 -0.55 12.78
N ASP A 348 25.25 -0.73 14.11
CA ASP A 348 25.07 -2.01 14.80
C ASP A 348 23.60 -2.35 15.09
N ASN A 349 22.66 -1.51 14.66
CA ASN A 349 21.23 -1.79 14.82
C ASN A 349 20.84 -3.07 14.06
N LEU A 350 20.22 -4.01 14.78
CA LEU A 350 19.69 -5.26 14.22
C LEU A 350 18.51 -5.01 13.29
N ILE A 351 18.49 -5.69 12.15
CA ILE A 351 17.35 -5.74 11.24
C ILE A 351 16.26 -6.63 11.87
N LYS A 352 15.05 -6.08 12.02
CA LYS A 352 13.90 -6.76 12.63
C LYS A 352 12.90 -7.26 11.58
N ASN A 353 11.96 -8.09 12.05
CA ASN A 353 10.87 -8.68 11.27
C ASN A 353 11.34 -9.71 10.21
N HIS A 354 12.48 -10.37 10.43
CA HIS A 354 13.07 -11.32 9.49
C HIS A 354 12.92 -12.79 9.94
N GLU A 355 11.86 -13.09 10.69
CA GLU A 355 11.63 -14.42 11.23
C GLU A 355 10.94 -15.33 10.18
N PRO A 356 11.46 -16.55 9.93
CA PRO A 356 10.86 -17.48 8.98
C PRO A 356 9.62 -18.16 9.56
N ARG A 357 8.75 -18.66 8.68
CA ARG A 357 7.64 -19.53 9.08
C ARG A 357 8.00 -20.99 8.85
N GLY A 358 7.71 -21.82 9.84
CA GLY A 358 7.83 -23.27 9.72
C GLY A 358 6.75 -23.86 8.82
N HIS A 359 7.13 -24.82 7.99
CA HIS A 359 6.23 -25.50 7.05
C HIS A 359 6.42 -27.02 7.10
N LYS A 360 5.31 -27.76 6.97
CA LYS A 360 5.32 -29.22 6.85
C LYS A 360 5.85 -29.64 5.47
N PHE A 361 6.29 -30.89 5.35
CA PHE A 361 6.74 -31.52 4.11
C PHE A 361 5.91 -31.11 2.87
N ALA A 362 4.60 -31.38 2.88
CA ALA A 362 3.74 -31.14 1.72
C ALA A 362 3.74 -29.68 1.24
N VAL A 363 3.92 -28.72 2.15
CA VAL A 363 4.00 -27.30 1.80
C VAL A 363 5.36 -26.95 1.21
N LYS A 364 6.46 -27.48 1.78
CA LYS A 364 7.82 -27.31 1.23
C LYS A 364 7.94 -27.94 -0.17
N ALA A 365 7.42 -29.15 -0.33
CA ALA A 365 7.33 -29.85 -1.61
C ALA A 365 6.55 -29.07 -2.66
N ARG A 366 5.42 -28.47 -2.25
CA ARG A 366 4.66 -27.58 -3.14
C ARG A 366 5.42 -26.32 -3.54
N PHE A 367 6.14 -25.68 -2.61
CA PHE A 367 6.98 -24.54 -2.94
C PHE A 367 8.06 -24.92 -3.95
N ARG A 368 8.70 -26.08 -3.77
CA ARG A 368 9.67 -26.58 -4.72
C ARG A 368 9.05 -26.84 -6.09
N PHE A 369 7.86 -27.44 -6.13
CA PHE A 369 7.09 -27.62 -7.36
C PHE A 369 6.89 -26.30 -8.10
N TYR A 370 6.41 -25.25 -7.41
CA TYR A 370 6.23 -23.93 -8.03
C TYR A 370 7.54 -23.27 -8.48
N GLN A 371 8.66 -23.48 -7.78
CA GLN A 371 9.96 -23.00 -8.22
C GLN A 371 10.40 -23.68 -9.52
N VAL A 372 10.22 -24.99 -9.63
CA VAL A 372 10.50 -25.74 -10.86
C VAL A 372 9.61 -25.26 -11.99
N LEU A 373 8.32 -25.01 -11.72
CA LEU A 373 7.44 -24.48 -12.76
C LEU A 373 7.98 -23.19 -13.38
N ASN A 374 8.75 -22.34 -12.69
CA ASN A 374 9.27 -21.12 -13.30
C ASN A 374 10.13 -21.36 -14.55
N SER A 375 10.84 -22.50 -14.66
CA SER A 375 11.63 -22.86 -15.85
C SER A 375 10.79 -23.37 -17.03
N PHE A 376 9.51 -23.71 -16.79
CA PHE A 376 8.66 -24.33 -17.81
C PHE A 376 8.10 -23.30 -18.80
N SER A 377 7.84 -23.77 -20.03
CA SER A 377 7.04 -23.02 -21.01
C SER A 377 5.59 -22.80 -20.53
N GLN A 378 4.88 -21.83 -21.09
CA GLN A 378 3.49 -21.55 -20.65
C GLN A 378 2.55 -22.74 -20.84
N LYS A 379 2.70 -23.50 -21.94
CA LYS A 379 1.93 -24.72 -22.16
C LYS A 379 2.22 -25.76 -21.07
N MET A 380 3.49 -26.06 -20.82
CA MET A 380 3.87 -27.04 -19.80
C MET A 380 3.49 -26.62 -18.37
N LYS A 381 3.53 -25.32 -18.06
CA LYS A 381 3.00 -24.80 -16.79
C LYS A 381 1.52 -25.13 -16.63
N LYS A 382 0.73 -24.89 -17.68
CA LYS A 382 -0.70 -25.21 -17.68
C LYS A 382 -0.91 -26.71 -17.47
N ASP A 383 -0.20 -27.55 -18.22
CA ASP A 383 -0.33 -29.01 -18.11
C ASP A 383 0.06 -29.48 -16.69
N ALA A 384 1.17 -29.00 -16.13
CA ALA A 384 1.57 -29.32 -14.76
C ALA A 384 0.56 -28.85 -13.70
N MET A 385 -0.08 -27.69 -13.91
CA MET A 385 -1.13 -27.19 -13.02
C MET A 385 -2.43 -27.98 -13.16
N ASP A 386 -2.78 -28.43 -14.37
CA ASP A 386 -3.91 -29.32 -14.60
C ASP A 386 -3.69 -30.67 -13.87
N LEU A 387 -2.45 -31.19 -13.87
CA LEU A 387 -2.08 -32.40 -13.11
C LEU A 387 -2.23 -32.17 -11.60
N PHE A 388 -1.72 -31.03 -11.13
CA PHE A 388 -1.82 -30.60 -9.73
C PHE A 388 -3.27 -30.45 -9.25
N ASP A 389 -4.15 -29.95 -10.11
CA ASP A 389 -5.59 -29.82 -9.84
C ASP A 389 -6.35 -31.15 -9.95
N GLY A 390 -5.67 -32.26 -10.27
CA GLY A 390 -6.25 -33.58 -10.42
C GLY A 390 -7.04 -33.78 -11.72
N LYS A 391 -6.80 -32.96 -12.74
CA LYS A 391 -7.41 -33.13 -14.07
C LYS A 391 -6.69 -34.23 -14.83
N LYS A 392 -7.42 -34.88 -15.74
CA LYS A 392 -6.83 -35.89 -16.64
C LYS A 392 -5.91 -35.22 -17.66
N ILE A 393 -4.73 -35.80 -17.84
CA ILE A 393 -3.75 -35.40 -18.86
C ILE A 393 -3.49 -36.60 -19.77
N GLU A 394 -3.26 -36.33 -21.05
CA GLU A 394 -2.89 -37.36 -22.01
C GLU A 394 -1.51 -37.95 -21.69
N GLN A 395 -1.34 -39.26 -21.86
CA GLN A 395 -0.11 -39.99 -21.53
C GLN A 395 1.14 -39.36 -22.15
N ALA A 396 1.06 -38.91 -23.40
CA ALA A 396 2.17 -38.28 -24.11
C ALA A 396 2.59 -36.94 -23.49
N ASP A 397 1.66 -36.18 -22.92
CA ASP A 397 1.98 -34.91 -22.25
C ASP A 397 2.48 -35.14 -20.82
N LEU A 398 1.96 -36.18 -20.14
CA LEU A 398 2.47 -36.63 -18.84
C LEU A 398 3.94 -37.10 -18.91
N GLU A 399 4.31 -37.86 -19.94
CA GLU A 399 5.70 -38.28 -20.18
C GLU A 399 6.64 -37.09 -20.45
N LYS A 400 6.16 -36.08 -21.18
CA LYS A 400 6.91 -34.83 -21.40
C LYS A 400 7.09 -34.06 -20.09
N LEU A 401 6.05 -33.96 -19.26
CA LEU A 401 6.13 -33.33 -17.94
C LEU A 401 7.15 -34.04 -17.07
N PHE A 402 7.09 -35.37 -16.99
CA PHE A 402 8.06 -36.16 -16.24
C PHE A 402 9.50 -35.93 -16.71
N LYS A 403 9.73 -35.97 -18.03
CA LYS A 403 11.05 -35.69 -18.61
C LYS A 403 11.59 -34.31 -18.25
N GLU A 404 10.71 -33.32 -18.08
CA GLU A 404 11.14 -31.99 -17.65
C GLU A 404 11.39 -31.93 -16.14
N PHE A 405 10.48 -32.48 -15.33
CA PHE A 405 10.63 -32.52 -13.88
C PHE A 405 11.88 -33.30 -13.45
N SER A 406 12.24 -34.39 -14.14
CA SER A 406 13.42 -35.20 -13.83
C SER A 406 14.76 -34.48 -14.04
N LYS A 407 14.76 -33.32 -14.71
CA LYS A 407 15.95 -32.44 -14.83
C LYS A 407 16.21 -31.62 -13.57
N HIS A 408 15.25 -31.57 -12.64
CA HIS A 408 15.28 -30.72 -11.47
C HIS A 408 15.19 -31.56 -10.19
N ASP A 409 15.89 -31.11 -9.14
CA ASP A 409 15.67 -31.70 -7.82
C ASP A 409 14.28 -31.31 -7.32
N LEU A 410 13.53 -32.30 -6.83
CA LEU A 410 12.26 -32.14 -6.15
C LEU A 410 12.44 -32.40 -4.66
N TYR A 411 11.51 -31.92 -3.84
CA TYR A 411 11.57 -32.16 -2.40
C TYR A 411 10.71 -33.38 -2.06
N LEU A 412 11.38 -34.49 -1.80
CA LEU A 412 10.79 -35.81 -1.64
C LEU A 412 10.90 -36.27 -0.18
N LYS A 413 10.06 -37.25 0.19
CA LYS A 413 10.05 -37.86 1.51
C LYS A 413 10.13 -39.37 1.38
N VAL A 414 11.13 -39.98 2.01
CA VAL A 414 11.29 -41.43 2.11
C VAL A 414 11.38 -41.81 3.58
N GLY A 415 10.37 -42.54 4.07
CA GLY A 415 10.19 -42.77 5.50
C GLY A 415 9.99 -41.44 6.24
N GLU A 416 10.83 -41.16 7.23
CA GLU A 416 10.81 -39.90 7.98
C GLU A 416 11.75 -38.82 7.40
N ASN A 417 12.62 -39.18 6.45
CA ASN A 417 13.64 -38.30 5.91
C ASN A 417 13.09 -37.47 4.74
N GLU A 418 13.38 -36.17 4.75
CA GLU A 418 13.05 -35.22 3.68
C GLU A 418 14.34 -34.76 2.99
N PHE A 419 14.38 -34.76 1.66
CA PHE A 419 15.59 -34.36 0.92
C PHE A 419 15.26 -33.85 -0.49
N LEU A 420 16.24 -33.15 -1.08
CA LEU A 420 16.21 -32.73 -2.48
C LEU A 420 16.81 -33.85 -3.35
N LYS A 421 16.02 -34.38 -4.30
CA LYS A 421 16.48 -35.40 -5.25
C LYS A 421 15.64 -35.33 -6.52
N ARG A 422 16.23 -35.72 -7.65
CA ARG A 422 15.50 -35.92 -8.91
C ARG A 422 14.56 -37.11 -8.78
N THR A 423 13.40 -37.00 -9.43
CA THR A 423 12.49 -38.14 -9.59
C THR A 423 13.11 -39.18 -10.54
N GLU A 424 12.99 -40.46 -10.21
CA GLU A 424 13.54 -41.58 -10.98
C GLU A 424 12.47 -42.26 -11.85
N SER A 425 11.19 -42.11 -11.50
CA SER A 425 10.06 -42.70 -12.22
C SER A 425 8.87 -41.76 -12.36
N LEU A 426 8.00 -42.04 -13.32
CA LEU A 426 6.74 -41.30 -13.47
C LEU A 426 5.85 -41.45 -12.22
N GLU A 427 5.86 -42.64 -11.60
CA GLU A 427 5.11 -42.95 -10.38
C GLU A 427 5.52 -42.04 -9.22
N ASP A 428 6.82 -41.81 -9.01
CA ASP A 428 7.32 -40.89 -7.97
C ASP A 428 6.79 -39.46 -8.15
N LEU A 429 6.69 -38.99 -9.40
CA LEU A 429 6.16 -37.65 -9.69
C LEU A 429 4.65 -37.59 -9.42
N GLU A 430 3.89 -38.59 -9.85
CA GLU A 430 2.46 -38.67 -9.59
C GLU A 430 2.17 -38.73 -8.08
N ASP A 431 2.94 -39.52 -7.34
CA ASP A 431 2.79 -39.66 -5.89
C ASP A 431 3.14 -38.38 -5.15
N LEU A 432 4.19 -37.69 -5.57
CA LEU A 432 4.48 -36.34 -5.06
C LEU A 432 3.29 -35.41 -5.27
N ILE A 433 2.74 -35.38 -6.49
CA ILE A 433 1.62 -34.48 -6.84
C ILE A 433 0.37 -34.79 -6.01
N LYS A 434 0.06 -36.07 -5.78
CA LYS A 434 -1.06 -36.49 -4.90
C LYS A 434 -0.88 -36.00 -3.45
N LEU A 435 0.36 -35.82 -2.98
CA LEU A 435 0.66 -35.41 -1.59
C LEU A 435 0.67 -33.89 -1.38
N ILE A 436 0.81 -33.10 -2.43
CA ILE A 436 0.91 -31.63 -2.34
C ILE A 436 -0.35 -30.81 -2.68
N PRO A 437 -1.58 -31.35 -2.90
CA PRO A 437 -2.70 -30.52 -3.32
C PRO A 437 -3.08 -29.46 -2.27
N SER A 438 -3.69 -28.37 -2.73
CA SER A 438 -4.07 -27.23 -1.92
C SER A 438 -5.44 -26.71 -2.31
N LYS A 439 -6.26 -26.32 -1.33
CA LYS A 439 -7.48 -25.53 -1.57
C LYS A 439 -7.18 -24.05 -1.89
N LYS A 440 -5.90 -23.65 -1.94
CA LYS A 440 -5.47 -22.28 -2.25
C LYS A 440 -5.07 -22.19 -3.72
N HIS A 441 -5.77 -21.34 -4.46
CA HIS A 441 -5.63 -21.24 -5.92
C HIS A 441 -4.54 -20.27 -6.41
N SER A 442 -3.86 -19.53 -5.53
CA SER A 442 -3.02 -18.36 -5.89
C SER A 442 -1.51 -18.49 -5.61
N GLN A 443 -1.04 -19.62 -5.07
CA GLN A 443 0.37 -19.76 -4.65
C GLN A 443 1.32 -19.82 -5.86
N ARG A 444 2.44 -19.10 -5.80
CA ARG A 444 3.50 -19.15 -6.82
C ARG A 444 4.89 -18.87 -6.24
N ALA A 445 5.94 -19.26 -6.97
CA ALA A 445 7.32 -18.93 -6.62
C ALA A 445 7.75 -17.61 -7.25
N LEU A 446 8.54 -16.83 -6.51
CA LEU A 446 9.21 -15.65 -7.05
C LEU A 446 10.17 -16.04 -8.18
N LYS A 447 10.35 -15.12 -9.13
CA LYS A 447 11.34 -15.25 -10.20
C LYS A 447 12.54 -14.37 -9.87
N THR A 448 13.74 -14.94 -9.94
CA THR A 448 14.99 -14.30 -9.55
C THR A 448 15.22 -12.94 -10.24
N ASN A 449 15.08 -12.89 -11.57
CA ASN A 449 15.50 -11.75 -12.39
C ASN A 449 14.34 -10.82 -12.81
N GLU A 450 13.16 -10.96 -12.18
CA GLU A 450 12.02 -10.09 -12.42
C GLU A 450 11.63 -9.38 -11.12
N PRO A 451 11.02 -8.19 -11.19
CA PRO A 451 10.40 -7.57 -10.03
C PRO A 451 9.37 -8.51 -9.40
N ALA A 452 9.26 -8.48 -8.06
CA ALA A 452 8.26 -9.27 -7.38
C ALA A 452 6.84 -8.87 -7.84
N PRO A 453 5.85 -9.78 -7.83
CA PRO A 453 4.46 -9.38 -7.94
C PRO A 453 4.04 -8.51 -6.75
N ALA A 454 2.90 -7.82 -6.89
CA ALA A 454 2.30 -7.05 -5.80
C ALA A 454 2.20 -7.86 -4.50
N GLN A 455 2.82 -7.34 -3.43
CA GLN A 455 2.75 -7.91 -2.09
C GLN A 455 1.30 -7.80 -1.60
N LEU A 456 0.74 -8.94 -1.21
CA LEU A 456 -0.61 -9.07 -0.66
C LEU A 456 -0.54 -9.19 0.87
N THR A 457 -1.69 -9.28 1.51
CA THR A 457 -1.82 -9.37 2.97
C THR A 457 -1.63 -10.80 3.49
N ILE A 458 -1.63 -11.80 2.60
CA ILE A 458 -1.49 -13.20 2.94
C ILE A 458 -0.09 -13.67 2.52
N PRO A 459 0.80 -14.04 3.48
CA PRO A 459 2.18 -14.42 3.16
C PRO A 459 2.28 -15.73 2.38
N ASP A 460 1.26 -16.57 2.44
CA ASP A 460 1.26 -17.88 1.77
C ASP A 460 1.08 -17.79 0.24
N ASP A 461 0.75 -16.62 -0.33
CA ASP A 461 0.55 -16.47 -1.78
C ASP A 461 1.87 -16.53 -2.58
N LEU A 462 3.00 -16.27 -1.92
CA LEU A 462 4.33 -16.27 -2.55
C LEU A 462 5.30 -17.14 -1.75
N CYS A 463 6.11 -17.92 -2.47
CA CYS A 463 7.26 -18.59 -1.90
C CYS A 463 8.56 -18.04 -2.48
N HIS A 464 9.63 -18.18 -1.69
CA HIS A 464 10.96 -17.70 -2.02
C HIS A 464 11.47 -18.37 -3.33
N TYR A 465 12.35 -17.69 -4.07
CA TYR A 465 12.84 -18.19 -5.37
C TYR A 465 13.92 -19.27 -5.23
N ASP A 466 14.75 -19.16 -4.19
CA ASP A 466 15.89 -20.03 -3.92
C ASP A 466 15.49 -21.46 -3.50
N ILE A 467 16.20 -22.46 -4.06
CA ILE A 467 15.92 -23.89 -3.86
C ILE A 467 16.13 -24.35 -2.41
N HIS A 468 17.05 -23.74 -1.68
CA HIS A 468 17.31 -24.06 -0.27
C HIS A 468 16.35 -23.32 0.68
N SER A 469 15.55 -22.41 0.13
CA SER A 469 14.60 -21.58 0.87
C SER A 469 13.15 -22.01 0.59
N LEU A 470 12.78 -23.24 0.96
CA LEU A 470 11.43 -23.77 0.78
C LEU A 470 10.43 -23.21 1.81
N ARG A 471 10.24 -21.88 1.77
CA ARG A 471 9.41 -21.12 2.72
C ARG A 471 8.66 -19.97 2.05
N THR A 472 7.67 -19.43 2.77
CA THR A 472 7.14 -18.11 2.46
C THR A 472 8.19 -17.03 2.75
N LEU A 473 7.92 -15.82 2.26
CA LEU A 473 8.72 -14.65 2.60
C LEU A 473 8.56 -14.27 4.08
N THR A 474 9.62 -13.76 4.68
CA THR A 474 9.59 -13.05 5.96
C THR A 474 8.92 -11.68 5.79
N VAL A 475 8.51 -11.04 6.89
CA VAL A 475 7.93 -9.69 6.85
C VAL A 475 8.95 -8.68 6.29
N ARG A 476 10.23 -8.80 6.65
CA ARG A 476 11.34 -7.96 6.16
C ARG A 476 11.54 -8.07 4.65
N GLU A 477 11.56 -9.28 4.09
CA GLU A 477 11.67 -9.47 2.64
C GLU A 477 10.50 -8.81 1.90
N MET A 478 9.27 -8.98 2.41
CA MET A 478 8.09 -8.30 1.86
C MET A 478 8.19 -6.77 1.98
N ALA A 479 8.72 -6.26 3.09
CA ALA A 479 8.91 -4.84 3.32
C ALA A 479 9.92 -4.22 2.33
N ARG A 480 11.01 -4.94 2.00
CA ARG A 480 11.96 -4.50 0.96
C ARG A 480 11.32 -4.43 -0.42
N PHE A 481 10.50 -5.40 -0.81
CA PHE A 481 9.73 -5.29 -2.06
C PHE A 481 8.82 -4.07 -2.09
N GLN A 482 8.29 -3.67 -0.94
CA GLN A 482 7.53 -2.43 -0.75
C GLN A 482 8.41 -1.19 -0.55
N SER A 483 9.74 -1.28 -0.71
CA SER A 483 10.72 -0.19 -0.55
C SER A 483 10.81 0.43 0.85
N PHE A 484 10.45 -0.31 1.90
CA PHE A 484 10.75 0.11 3.26
C PHE A 484 12.25 -0.08 3.59
N PRO A 485 12.89 0.88 4.28
CA PRO A 485 14.25 0.71 4.76
C PRO A 485 14.32 -0.35 5.87
N ASP A 486 15.49 -0.94 6.06
CA ASP A 486 15.71 -2.08 6.96
C ASP A 486 15.54 -1.73 8.44
N TRP A 487 15.73 -0.47 8.81
CA TRP A 487 15.50 0.02 10.16
C TRP A 487 14.01 0.16 10.52
N PHE A 488 13.11 0.13 9.54
CA PHE A 488 11.67 0.34 9.76
C PHE A 488 11.05 -0.91 10.41
N GLU A 489 10.53 -0.80 11.63
CA GLU A 489 10.08 -1.97 12.39
C GLU A 489 8.56 -2.10 12.39
N PHE A 490 8.03 -3.24 11.97
CA PHE A 490 6.60 -3.54 12.02
C PHE A 490 6.25 -4.10 13.41
N LYS A 491 5.36 -3.41 14.11
CA LYS A 491 4.89 -3.79 15.45
C LYS A 491 3.66 -4.69 15.36
N SER A 492 3.23 -5.18 16.52
CA SER A 492 2.16 -6.16 16.69
C SER A 492 2.54 -7.58 16.22
N LYS A 493 1.56 -8.48 16.18
CA LYS A 493 1.76 -9.89 15.82
C LYS A 493 1.97 -10.11 14.33
N VAL A 494 2.68 -11.17 13.99
CA VAL A 494 3.09 -11.50 12.61
C VAL A 494 1.89 -11.84 11.71
N THR A 495 0.93 -12.65 12.19
CA THR A 495 -0.28 -13.03 11.44
C THR A 495 -1.51 -13.08 12.36
N THR A 496 -2.70 -13.13 11.73
CA THR A 496 -3.98 -13.32 12.39
C THR A 496 -4.75 -14.51 11.80
N GLY A 497 -5.40 -15.29 12.66
CA GLY A 497 -6.30 -16.39 12.30
C GLY A 497 -7.77 -16.11 12.66
N GLY A 498 -8.68 -16.93 12.11
CA GLY A 498 -10.09 -16.97 12.53
C GLY A 498 -10.89 -15.69 12.29
N LYS A 499 -11.85 -15.42 13.18
CA LYS A 499 -12.78 -14.28 13.10
C LYS A 499 -12.07 -12.92 13.22
N ASN A 500 -10.91 -12.88 13.87
CA ASN A 500 -10.15 -11.66 14.11
C ASN A 500 -9.56 -11.05 12.83
N ARG A 501 -9.45 -11.82 11.74
CA ARG A 501 -9.00 -11.31 10.42
C ARG A 501 -9.87 -10.17 9.87
N ARG A 502 -11.08 -9.99 10.42
CA ARG A 502 -12.00 -8.93 10.01
C ARG A 502 -11.53 -7.53 10.42
N PHE A 503 -10.75 -7.41 11.51
CA PHE A 503 -10.41 -6.11 12.10
C PHE A 503 -8.95 -5.96 12.55
N GLU A 504 -8.24 -7.06 12.77
CA GLU A 504 -6.82 -6.99 13.10
C GLU A 504 -5.95 -6.77 11.86
N VAL A 505 -4.88 -5.98 12.03
CA VAL A 505 -3.93 -5.62 10.98
C VAL A 505 -2.53 -6.09 11.40
N PRO A 506 -2.24 -7.40 11.29
CA PRO A 506 -0.93 -7.96 11.65
C PRO A 506 0.17 -7.50 10.67
N GLN A 507 1.44 -7.76 11.00
CA GLN A 507 2.61 -7.25 10.27
C GLN A 507 2.54 -7.47 8.75
N TYR A 508 2.20 -8.68 8.27
CA TYR A 508 2.06 -8.93 6.83
C TYR A 508 0.96 -8.10 6.17
N THR A 509 -0.17 -7.91 6.86
CA THR A 509 -1.27 -7.08 6.37
C THR A 509 -0.84 -5.61 6.29
N GLN A 510 -0.09 -5.12 7.28
CA GLN A 510 0.46 -3.76 7.27
C GLN A 510 1.35 -3.55 6.03
N VAL A 511 2.30 -4.46 5.78
CA VAL A 511 3.19 -4.39 4.61
C VAL A 511 2.41 -4.46 3.29
N GLY A 512 1.45 -5.39 3.17
CA GLY A 512 0.66 -5.56 1.94
C GLY A 512 -0.20 -4.34 1.60
N ASN A 513 -0.81 -3.71 2.61
CA ASN A 513 -1.67 -2.54 2.46
C ASN A 513 -0.89 -1.24 2.22
N ALA A 514 0.35 -1.16 2.66
CA ALA A 514 1.13 0.06 2.57
C ALA A 514 1.34 0.56 1.12
N VAL A 515 1.43 1.88 1.00
CA VAL A 515 2.02 2.54 -0.17
C VAL A 515 3.54 2.43 -0.07
N PRO A 516 4.25 2.01 -1.13
CA PRO A 516 5.71 1.95 -1.12
C PRO A 516 6.31 3.33 -0.79
N PRO A 517 7.23 3.47 0.19
CA PRO A 517 7.85 4.76 0.52
C PRO A 517 8.53 5.44 -0.67
N MET A 518 9.15 4.68 -1.59
CA MET A 518 9.75 5.26 -2.81
C MET A 518 8.70 5.84 -3.76
N LEU A 519 7.54 5.20 -3.89
CA LEU A 519 6.44 5.76 -4.69
C LEU A 519 5.92 7.05 -4.05
N ALA A 520 5.71 7.05 -2.73
CA ALA A 520 5.27 8.21 -1.98
C ALA A 520 6.28 9.38 -2.06
N LEU A 521 7.58 9.09 -2.03
CA LEU A 521 8.64 10.08 -2.24
C LEU A 521 8.56 10.74 -3.62
N VAL A 522 8.37 9.94 -4.68
CA VAL A 522 8.21 10.46 -6.04
C VAL A 522 6.96 11.31 -6.16
N LEU A 523 5.82 10.84 -5.63
CA LEU A 523 4.57 11.60 -5.62
C LEU A 523 4.72 12.91 -4.84
N GLY A 524 5.31 12.86 -3.65
CA GLY A 524 5.62 14.04 -2.85
C GLY A 524 6.44 15.07 -3.62
N LYS A 525 7.54 14.65 -4.26
CA LYS A 525 8.38 15.54 -5.08
C LYS A 525 7.62 16.15 -6.26
N THR A 526 6.76 15.38 -6.92
CA THR A 526 5.89 15.91 -7.98
C THR A 526 4.91 16.95 -7.45
N ALA A 527 4.26 16.69 -6.31
CA ALA A 527 3.36 17.65 -5.67
C ALA A 527 4.08 18.97 -5.31
N ILE A 528 5.29 18.89 -4.73
CA ILE A 528 6.11 20.06 -4.41
C ILE A 528 6.43 20.87 -5.66
N LYS A 529 6.83 20.21 -6.75
CA LYS A 529 7.11 20.89 -8.02
C LYS A 529 5.89 21.65 -8.54
N LEU A 530 4.71 21.03 -8.51
CA LEU A 530 3.47 21.64 -8.98
C LEU A 530 3.01 22.80 -8.09
N LEU A 531 3.20 22.68 -6.77
CA LEU A 531 2.95 23.79 -5.84
C LEU A 531 3.91 24.96 -6.08
N ASN A 532 5.19 24.69 -6.37
CA ASN A 532 6.15 25.74 -6.71
C ASN A 532 5.79 26.45 -8.01
N GLN A 533 5.38 25.68 -9.04
CA GLN A 533 4.88 26.21 -10.30
C GLN A 533 3.64 27.10 -10.09
N ALA A 534 2.69 26.67 -9.26
CA ALA A 534 1.52 27.47 -8.89
C ALA A 534 1.86 28.79 -8.17
N ASN A 535 3.03 28.87 -7.52
CA ASN A 535 3.53 30.07 -6.85
C ASN A 535 4.47 30.92 -7.73
N GLY A 536 4.65 30.58 -9.01
CA GLY A 536 5.57 31.27 -9.91
C GLY A 536 7.06 31.07 -9.58
N ILE A 537 7.39 30.04 -8.79
CA ILE A 537 8.77 29.71 -8.42
C ILE A 537 9.34 28.77 -9.49
N PRO A 538 10.43 29.13 -10.20
CA PRO A 538 11.03 28.27 -11.21
C PRO A 538 11.44 26.91 -10.62
N SER A 539 11.22 25.83 -11.40
CA SER A 539 11.76 24.51 -11.06
C SER A 539 13.29 24.57 -11.11
N LYS A 540 13.97 24.42 -9.96
CA LYS A 540 15.42 24.20 -9.93
C LYS A 540 15.77 22.77 -10.30
#